data_AF-A0A2N5KGM2-F1
#
_entry.id   AF-A0A2N5KGM2-F1
#
_cell.length_a   1.000
_cell.length_b   1.000
_cell.length_c   1.000
_cell.angle_alpha   90.00
_cell.angle_beta   90.00
_cell.angle_gamma   90.00
#
_symmetry.space_group_name_H-M   'P 1'
#
loop_
_entity.id
_entity.type
_entity.pdbx_description
1 polymer ?
#
loop_
_entity_poly.entity_id
_entity_poly.type
_entity_poly.pdbx_seq_one_letter_code
_entity_poly.pdbx_strand_id
1 'polypeptide(L)'
;MSMDWASRVWAHSRQVGSAKLLLLAIAQVADQDGSTTVLNIPALSHLVGTKERNIQTLLTKLEAAGELRRQFGVGPNGRTRYILLHPPLDEAGIDQPFKVDAPVHLTAQGVIPTAPPPHPAAPQTGAVEDTPLRKERVIDGGKPTTPALPLGDDEDTPCGEPPLPAPP
;
A
#
# COMPACT_ATOMS: atom_id res chain seq x y z
N MET A 1 30.37 10.12 8.98
CA MET A 1 30.01 8.70 8.82
C MET A 1 28.53 8.66 8.50
N SER A 2 28.17 8.42 7.25
CA SER A 2 26.77 8.42 6.80
C SER A 2 26.11 7.13 7.28
N MET A 3 24.97 7.22 7.96
CA MET A 3 24.26 6.04 8.44
C MET A 3 23.40 5.45 7.32
N ASP A 4 23.63 4.17 6.98
CA ASP A 4 22.83 3.45 5.98
C ASP A 4 21.66 2.72 6.65
N TRP A 5 20.47 3.33 6.59
CA TRP A 5 19.25 2.75 7.14
C TRP A 5 18.83 1.47 6.39
N ALA A 6 19.11 1.33 5.10
CA ALA A 6 18.73 0.14 4.34
C ALA A 6 19.52 -1.08 4.85
N SER A 7 20.82 -0.92 5.07
CA SER A 7 21.66 -1.95 5.70
C SER A 7 21.14 -2.35 7.09
N ARG A 8 20.71 -1.37 7.90
CA ARG A 8 20.13 -1.64 9.23
C ARG A 8 18.80 -2.41 9.16
N VAL A 9 17.92 -2.06 8.22
CA VAL A 9 16.67 -2.78 7.97
C VAL A 9 16.95 -4.23 7.56
N TRP A 10 17.93 -4.45 6.68
CA TRP A 10 18.28 -5.80 6.25
C TRP A 10 18.71 -6.69 7.41
N ALA A 11 19.56 -6.17 8.30
CA ALA A 11 20.15 -6.91 9.42
C ALA A 11 19.18 -7.14 10.59
N HIS A 12 18.28 -6.19 10.88
CA HIS A 12 17.52 -6.20 12.14
C HIS A 12 15.99 -6.23 11.99
N SER A 13 15.43 -6.00 10.80
CA SER A 13 13.98 -6.04 10.63
C SER A 13 13.43 -7.45 10.81
N ARG A 14 12.34 -7.58 11.57
CA ARG A 14 11.62 -8.86 11.78
C ARG A 14 10.59 -9.11 10.68
N GLN A 15 10.43 -8.17 9.76
CA GLN A 15 9.45 -8.27 8.68
C GLN A 15 9.96 -9.15 7.54
N VAL A 16 9.01 -9.67 6.78
CA VAL A 16 9.26 -10.46 5.57
C VAL A 16 8.34 -9.99 4.44
N GLY A 17 8.70 -10.32 3.20
CA GLY A 17 7.91 -10.01 2.01
C GLY A 17 7.63 -8.52 1.84
N SER A 18 6.40 -8.17 1.46
CA SER A 18 6.01 -6.80 1.12
C SER A 18 6.16 -5.81 2.28
N ALA A 19 6.06 -6.25 3.53
CA ALA A 19 6.28 -5.39 4.70
C ALA A 19 7.75 -4.96 4.79
N LYS A 20 8.69 -5.89 4.55
CA LYS A 20 10.13 -5.58 4.51
C LYS A 20 10.47 -4.68 3.33
N LEU A 21 9.89 -4.94 2.15
CA LEU A 21 10.08 -4.10 0.96
C LEU A 21 9.60 -2.66 1.20
N LEU A 22 8.45 -2.48 1.86
CA LEU A 22 7.97 -1.15 2.23
C LEU A 22 8.92 -0.44 3.20
N LEU A 23 9.43 -1.16 4.21
CA LEU A 23 10.37 -0.59 5.17
C LEU A 23 11.69 -0.18 4.52
N LEU A 24 12.20 -0.99 3.59
CA LEU A 24 13.40 -0.70 2.79
C LEU A 24 13.19 0.50 1.88
N ALA A 25 12.03 0.61 1.23
CA ALA A 25 11.70 1.76 0.38
C ALA A 25 11.71 3.07 1.18
N ILE A 26 11.24 3.04 2.43
CA ILE A 26 11.30 4.19 3.34
C ILE A 26 12.76 4.47 3.76
N ALA A 27 13.53 3.44 4.08
CA ALA A 27 14.93 3.55 4.48
C ALA A 27 15.85 4.12 3.40
N GLN A 28 15.57 3.81 2.13
CA GLN A 28 16.35 4.31 1.00
C GLN A 28 16.32 5.84 0.86
N VAL A 29 15.26 6.48 1.36
CA VAL A 29 15.05 7.93 1.29
C VAL A 29 14.93 8.58 2.67
N ALA A 30 15.37 7.88 3.70
CA ALA A 30 15.43 8.39 5.06
C ALA A 30 16.65 9.30 5.23
N ASP A 31 16.47 10.38 5.99
CA ASP A 31 17.56 11.24 6.42
C ASP A 31 18.46 10.51 7.44
N GLN A 32 19.56 11.14 7.86
CA GLN A 32 20.48 10.58 8.87
C GLN A 32 19.75 10.21 10.17
N ASP A 33 18.72 10.96 10.54
CA ASP A 33 17.90 10.73 11.73
C ASP A 33 16.86 9.59 11.56
N GLY A 34 16.80 8.95 10.39
CA GLY A 34 15.84 7.87 10.11
C GLY A 34 14.42 8.35 9.83
N SER A 35 14.24 9.66 9.70
CA SER A 35 12.96 10.26 9.35
C SER A 35 12.89 10.54 7.85
N THR A 36 11.70 10.46 7.27
CA THR A 36 11.43 10.95 5.91
C THR A 36 10.13 11.74 5.89
N THR A 37 10.13 12.85 5.14
CA THR A 37 8.99 13.75 4.97
C THR A 37 8.51 13.84 3.52
N VAL A 38 9.17 13.12 2.61
CA VAL A 38 9.01 13.29 1.16
C VAL A 38 8.00 12.30 0.56
N LEU A 39 7.74 11.18 1.24
CA LEU A 39 6.89 10.10 0.74
C LEU A 39 5.41 10.31 1.03
N ASN A 40 4.57 10.18 -0.01
CA ASN A 40 3.12 10.02 0.12
C ASN A 40 2.71 8.56 -0.16
N ILE A 41 1.47 8.19 0.18
CA ILE A 41 0.96 6.83 -0.04
C ILE A 41 1.01 6.40 -1.52
N PRO A 42 0.67 7.24 -2.51
CA PRO A 42 0.81 6.89 -3.92
C PRO A 42 2.26 6.58 -4.34
N ALA A 43 3.24 7.34 -3.86
CA ALA A 43 4.65 7.10 -4.12
C ALA A 43 5.11 5.76 -3.51
N LEU A 44 4.68 5.47 -2.28
CA LEU A 44 4.95 4.17 -1.64
C LEU A 44 4.31 3.00 -2.41
N SER A 45 3.09 3.18 -2.91
CA SER A 45 2.40 2.22 -3.77
C SER A 45 3.20 1.91 -5.04
N HIS A 46 3.72 2.95 -5.70
CA HIS A 46 4.54 2.79 -6.89
C HIS A 46 5.89 2.12 -6.58
N LEU A 47 6.57 2.53 -5.50
CA LEU A 47 7.87 1.98 -5.12
C LEU A 47 7.80 0.49 -4.73
N VAL A 48 6.76 0.10 -4.00
CA VAL A 48 6.60 -1.30 -3.55
C VAL A 48 5.86 -2.16 -4.58
N GLY A 49 5.25 -1.53 -5.59
CA GLY A 49 4.49 -2.24 -6.63
C GLY A 49 3.18 -2.85 -6.12
N THR A 50 2.52 -2.21 -5.14
CA THR A 50 1.27 -2.71 -4.56
C THR A 50 0.26 -1.59 -4.38
N LYS A 51 -1.04 -1.91 -4.38
CA LYS A 51 -2.14 -0.96 -4.19
C LYS A 51 -2.04 -0.19 -2.86
N GLU A 52 -2.49 1.07 -2.87
CA GLU A 52 -2.50 1.96 -1.70
C GLU A 52 -3.18 1.37 -0.46
N ARG A 53 -4.29 0.64 -0.64
CA ARG A 53 -4.97 -0.04 0.47
C ARG A 53 -4.03 -1.02 1.18
N ASN A 54 -3.24 -1.78 0.42
CA ASN A 54 -2.26 -2.70 0.98
C ASN A 54 -1.13 -1.94 1.67
N ILE A 55 -0.67 -0.81 1.10
CA ILE A 55 0.30 0.06 1.76
C ILE A 55 -0.20 0.50 3.13
N GLN A 56 -1.45 0.95 3.25
CA GLN A 56 -2.02 1.34 4.54
C GLN A 56 -2.03 0.17 5.54
N THR A 57 -2.41 -1.03 5.10
CA THR A 57 -2.35 -2.24 5.93
C THR A 57 -0.93 -2.57 6.38
N LEU A 58 0.04 -2.50 5.47
CA LEU A 58 1.45 -2.74 5.76
C LEU A 58 2.01 -1.70 6.72
N LEU A 59 1.70 -0.42 6.53
CA LEU A 59 2.11 0.66 7.45
C LEU A 59 1.59 0.41 8.87
N THR A 60 0.31 0.06 9.02
CA THR A 60 -0.26 -0.28 10.32
C THR A 60 0.40 -1.51 10.94
N LYS A 61 0.75 -2.52 10.12
CA LYS A 61 1.51 -3.69 10.59
C LYS A 61 2.90 -3.31 11.09
N LEU A 62 3.61 -2.43 10.36
CA LEU A 62 4.93 -1.95 10.73
C LEU A 62 4.91 -1.12 12.02
N GLU A 63 3.87 -0.33 12.23
CA GLU A 63 3.65 0.40 13.48
C GLU A 63 3.33 -0.53 14.65
N ALA A 64 2.49 -1.54 14.44
CA ALA A 64 2.17 -2.54 15.45
C ALA A 64 3.41 -3.36 15.85
N ALA A 65 4.33 -3.60 14.89
CA ALA A 65 5.63 -4.21 15.15
C ALA A 65 6.69 -3.24 15.72
N GLY A 66 6.34 -1.95 15.79
CA GLY A 66 7.18 -0.80 16.15
C GLY A 66 8.51 -0.73 15.45
N GLU A 67 8.51 -1.11 14.18
CA GLU A 67 9.62 -0.83 13.29
C GLU A 67 9.45 0.54 12.60
N LEU A 68 8.26 1.12 12.69
CA LEU A 68 7.89 2.38 12.07
C LEU A 68 7.00 3.22 12.98
N ARG A 69 7.10 4.54 12.89
CA ARG A 69 6.16 5.49 13.49
C ARG A 69 5.72 6.53 12.47
N ARG A 70 4.41 6.73 12.29
CA ARG A 70 3.87 7.83 11.48
C ARG A 70 3.53 9.03 12.36
N GLN A 71 3.87 10.21 11.86
CA GLN A 71 3.46 11.49 12.41
C GLN A 71 2.73 12.28 11.32
N PHE A 72 1.42 12.44 11.50
CA PHE A 72 0.58 13.16 10.54
C PHE A 72 0.68 14.66 10.76
N GLY A 73 0.79 15.44 9.68
CA GLY A 73 0.77 16.91 9.75
C GLY A 73 2.02 17.56 10.36
N VAL A 74 3.08 16.80 10.65
CA VAL A 74 4.31 17.31 11.29
C VAL A 74 5.39 17.67 10.25
N GLY A 75 5.24 17.23 9.00
CA GLY A 75 6.19 17.54 7.93
C GLY A 75 5.96 18.91 7.27
N PRO A 76 6.94 19.44 6.51
CA PRO A 76 6.76 20.62 5.69
C PRO A 76 5.53 20.46 4.78
N ASN A 77 4.65 21.46 4.75
CA ASN A 77 3.37 21.44 4.03
C ASN A 77 2.35 20.41 4.52
N GLY A 78 2.39 20.02 5.81
CA GLY A 78 1.42 19.08 6.40
C GLY A 78 1.61 17.63 5.95
N ARG A 79 2.77 17.30 5.39
CA ARG A 79 3.09 15.94 4.95
C ARG A 79 3.24 15.00 6.14
N THR A 80 2.94 13.73 5.90
CA THR A 80 3.18 12.68 6.90
C THR A 80 4.69 12.45 7.00
N ARG A 81 5.21 12.51 8.22
CA ARG A 81 6.59 12.12 8.51
C ARG A 81 6.58 10.65 8.93
N TYR A 82 7.44 9.85 8.33
CA TYR A 82 7.69 8.47 8.71
C TYR A 82 9.03 8.40 9.43
N ILE A 83 9.07 7.71 10.57
CA ILE A 83 10.28 7.57 11.39
C ILE A 83 10.56 6.08 11.53
N LEU A 84 11.75 5.66 11.11
CA LEU A 84 12.22 4.30 11.30
C LEU A 84 12.61 4.10 12.76
N LEU A 85 11.93 3.16 13.40
CA LEU A 85 12.21 2.74 14.77
C LEU A 85 13.03 1.46 14.67
N HIS A 86 14.34 1.59 14.69
CA HIS A 86 15.18 0.44 14.97
C HIS A 86 15.59 0.49 16.43
N PRO A 87 15.58 -0.67 17.14
CA PRO A 87 16.21 -0.72 18.44
C PRO A 87 17.65 -0.19 18.29
N PRO A 88 18.15 0.62 19.23
CA PRO A 88 19.58 0.93 19.26
C PRO A 88 20.36 -0.38 19.21
N LEU A 89 21.53 -0.35 18.55
CA LEU A 89 22.50 -1.43 18.55
C LEU A 89 23.00 -1.63 19.99
N ASP A 90 22.16 -2.15 20.86
CA ASP A 90 22.55 -2.60 22.16
C ASP A 90 22.82 -4.09 22.00
N GLU A 91 24.09 -4.46 22.20
CA GLU A 91 24.73 -5.79 22.21
C GLU A 91 24.04 -6.85 23.09
N ALA A 92 22.81 -6.62 23.56
CA ALA A 92 22.13 -7.43 24.56
C ALA A 92 20.99 -8.29 24.01
N GLY A 93 20.57 -8.13 22.74
CA GLY A 93 19.53 -9.01 22.16
C GLY A 93 18.22 -9.05 22.96
N ILE A 94 17.94 -8.01 23.76
CA ILE A 94 16.69 -7.91 24.52
C ILE A 94 15.71 -7.11 23.67
N ASP A 95 14.64 -7.79 23.29
CA ASP A 95 13.41 -7.21 22.77
C ASP A 95 12.89 -6.20 23.80
N GLN A 96 13.36 -4.95 23.76
CA GLN A 96 12.68 -3.88 24.49
C GLN A 96 11.39 -3.59 23.70
N PRO A 97 10.21 -3.89 24.26
CA PRO A 97 8.98 -3.37 23.68
C PRO A 97 9.11 -1.85 23.73
N PHE A 98 9.23 -1.22 22.56
CA PHE A 98 9.06 0.22 22.45
C PHE A 98 7.71 0.52 23.12
N LYS A 99 7.73 1.32 24.18
CA LYS A 99 6.49 1.88 24.73
C LYS A 99 5.86 2.67 23.59
N VAL A 100 4.87 2.06 22.93
CA VAL A 100 3.87 2.80 22.20
C VAL A 100 3.15 3.58 23.29
N ASP A 101 3.51 4.85 23.47
CA ASP A 101 2.65 5.75 24.23
C ASP A 101 1.25 5.60 23.64
N ALA A 102 0.33 5.20 24.52
CA ALA A 102 -1.00 4.74 24.18
C ALA A 102 -1.79 5.82 23.40
N PRO A 103 -2.90 5.42 22.77
CA PRO A 103 -3.39 5.97 21.51
C PRO A 103 -3.78 7.45 21.62
N VAL A 104 -3.42 8.20 20.58
CA VAL A 104 -4.14 9.42 20.23
C VAL A 104 -5.61 9.01 20.09
N HIS A 105 -6.46 9.54 20.97
CA HIS A 105 -7.91 9.37 20.94
C HIS A 105 -8.42 9.57 19.50
N LEU A 106 -8.78 8.47 18.82
CA LEU A 106 -9.78 8.54 17.77
C LEU A 106 -11.08 8.85 18.49
N THR A 107 -11.46 10.12 18.52
CA THR A 107 -12.82 10.49 18.91
C THR A 107 -13.76 9.82 17.91
N ALA A 108 -14.38 8.74 18.35
CA ALA A 108 -15.56 8.16 17.74
C ALA A 108 -16.68 9.21 17.80
N GLN A 109 -16.72 10.11 16.82
CA GLN A 109 -17.93 10.86 16.53
C GLN A 109 -18.88 9.90 15.81
N GLY A 110 -19.82 9.38 16.59
CA GLY A 110 -20.94 8.60 16.09
C GLY A 110 -21.70 9.40 15.03
N VAL A 111 -21.66 8.90 13.80
CA VAL A 111 -22.72 9.14 12.83
C VAL A 111 -23.55 7.87 12.82
N ILE A 112 -24.73 8.01 13.41
CA ILE A 112 -25.79 7.02 13.50
C ILE A 112 -26.12 6.54 12.07
N PRO A 113 -26.34 5.24 11.83
CA PRO A 113 -27.00 4.79 10.62
C PRO A 113 -28.42 5.38 10.60
N THR A 114 -28.63 6.41 9.77
CA THR A 114 -29.97 6.89 9.44
C THR A 114 -30.74 5.75 8.79
N ALA A 115 -31.68 5.20 9.55
CA ALA A 115 -32.73 4.32 9.06
C ALA A 115 -33.45 4.99 7.87
N PRO A 116 -33.90 4.22 6.87
CA PRO A 116 -34.79 4.75 5.85
C PRO A 116 -36.09 5.25 6.50
N PRO A 117 -36.71 6.34 5.99
CA PRO A 117 -37.90 6.92 6.56
C PRO A 117 -39.06 5.91 6.57
N PRO A 118 -39.90 5.89 7.63
CA PRO A 118 -41.11 5.08 7.65
C PRO A 118 -42.08 5.56 6.57
N HIS A 119 -42.50 4.63 5.73
CA HIS A 119 -43.65 4.82 4.83
C HIS A 119 -44.87 5.26 5.66
N PRO A 120 -45.54 6.37 5.33
CA PRO A 120 -46.89 6.60 5.81
C PRO A 120 -47.85 5.59 5.16
N ALA A 121 -48.64 4.93 6.02
CA ALA A 121 -49.69 4.02 5.64
C ALA A 121 -50.75 4.71 4.75
N ALA A 122 -51.32 3.91 3.86
CA ALA A 122 -52.29 4.24 2.82
C ALA A 122 -53.53 5.04 3.28
N PRO A 123 -54.20 5.69 2.32
CA PRO A 123 -55.62 5.49 2.13
C PRO A 123 -55.93 4.76 0.81
N GLN A 124 -57.01 3.99 0.86
CA GLN A 124 -57.48 3.06 -0.15
C GLN A 124 -58.25 3.74 -1.30
N THR A 125 -58.32 3.02 -2.43
CA THR A 125 -59.47 2.88 -3.34
C THR A 125 -59.57 3.79 -4.58
N GLY A 126 -59.61 3.13 -5.74
CA GLY A 126 -60.04 3.62 -7.05
C GLY A 126 -59.14 3.01 -8.15
N ALA A 127 -59.50 1.89 -8.79
CA ALA A 127 -60.14 1.84 -10.11
C ALA A 127 -59.45 2.81 -11.10
N VAL A 128 -58.80 2.39 -12.20
CA VAL A 128 -59.34 1.66 -13.37
C VAL A 128 -58.19 1.24 -14.31
N GLU A 129 -58.44 0.18 -15.08
CA GLU A 129 -57.98 -0.13 -16.46
C GLU A 129 -56.50 -0.48 -16.72
N ASP A 130 -56.17 -1.67 -17.22
CA ASP A 130 -56.43 -2.33 -18.52
C ASP A 130 -55.22 -2.18 -19.48
N THR A 131 -54.39 -3.24 -19.49
CA THR A 131 -53.80 -3.83 -20.72
C THR A 131 -52.64 -3.02 -21.39
N PRO A 132 -51.81 -3.61 -22.27
CA PRO A 132 -50.69 -4.53 -21.94
C PRO A 132 -49.40 -4.13 -22.71
N LEU A 133 -48.49 -5.12 -22.82
CA LEU A 133 -47.62 -5.38 -23.98
C LEU A 133 -46.13 -4.94 -23.89
N ARG A 134 -45.28 -5.99 -23.99
CA ARG A 134 -44.12 -6.07 -24.91
C ARG A 134 -42.98 -5.06 -24.70
N LYS A 135 -41.80 -5.55 -24.32
CA LYS A 135 -40.89 -6.30 -25.22
C LYS A 135 -39.63 -6.72 -24.46
N GLU A 136 -39.38 -8.02 -24.53
CA GLU A 136 -38.03 -8.59 -24.47
C GLU A 136 -37.09 -7.93 -25.50
N ARG A 137 -35.86 -7.67 -25.07
CA ARG A 137 -34.61 -7.77 -25.84
C ARG A 137 -33.59 -8.27 -24.81
N VAL A 138 -33.05 -9.49 -24.85
CA VAL A 138 -32.35 -10.21 -25.93
C VAL A 138 -31.31 -9.34 -26.64
N ILE A 139 -30.09 -9.40 -26.11
CA ILE A 139 -28.80 -9.21 -26.77
C ILE A 139 -27.87 -10.23 -26.08
N ASP A 140 -27.83 -11.49 -26.49
CA ASP A 140 -27.15 -12.06 -27.66
C ASP A 140 -25.73 -11.54 -27.92
N GLY A 141 -24.77 -12.44 -27.69
CA GLY A 141 -23.69 -12.72 -28.64
C GLY A 141 -22.64 -11.64 -28.88
N GLY A 142 -21.62 -11.56 -28.02
CA GLY A 142 -20.39 -10.80 -28.28
C GLY A 142 -19.15 -11.59 -27.87
N LYS A 143 -18.62 -12.38 -28.81
CA LYS A 143 -17.41 -13.22 -28.73
C LYS A 143 -16.18 -12.43 -28.23
N PRO A 144 -15.28 -13.01 -27.40
CA PRO A 144 -13.99 -12.41 -27.11
C PRO A 144 -13.09 -12.49 -28.34
N THR A 145 -12.80 -11.34 -28.97
CA THR A 145 -11.75 -11.23 -29.98
C THR A 145 -10.41 -11.07 -29.26
N THR A 146 -9.67 -12.16 -29.21
CA THR A 146 -8.23 -12.21 -28.96
C THR A 146 -7.50 -11.53 -30.13
N PRO A 147 -6.75 -10.44 -29.94
CA PRO A 147 -5.74 -10.05 -30.92
C PRO A 147 -4.51 -10.93 -30.78
N ALA A 148 -4.11 -11.49 -31.91
CA ALA A 148 -3.01 -12.41 -32.10
C ALA A 148 -1.66 -11.83 -31.64
N LEU A 149 -0.90 -12.67 -30.93
CA LEU A 149 0.54 -12.49 -30.74
C LEU A 149 1.23 -12.59 -32.11
N PRO A 150 2.08 -11.63 -32.51
CA PRO A 150 3.03 -11.87 -33.57
C PRO A 150 4.11 -12.83 -33.05
N LEU A 151 4.11 -14.03 -33.62
CA LEU A 151 5.27 -14.93 -33.68
C LEU A 151 6.37 -14.16 -34.43
N GLY A 152 7.33 -13.64 -33.68
CA GLY A 152 8.61 -13.18 -34.21
C GLY A 152 9.63 -14.27 -33.96
N ASP A 153 9.79 -15.13 -34.96
CA ASP A 153 11.00 -15.90 -35.20
C ASP A 153 12.14 -14.93 -35.61
N ASP A 154 13.38 -15.42 -35.51
CA ASP A 154 14.64 -14.78 -35.94
C ASP A 154 15.14 -13.67 -34.97
N GLU A 155 16.34 -13.70 -34.40
CA GLU A 155 17.64 -14.09 -34.97
C GLU A 155 18.60 -14.61 -33.88
N ASP A 156 19.31 -15.66 -34.26
CA ASP A 156 20.62 -16.09 -33.79
C ASP A 156 21.57 -14.90 -33.55
N THR A 157 22.04 -14.70 -32.31
CA THR A 157 23.24 -13.91 -32.05
C THR A 157 24.23 -14.78 -31.29
N PRO A 158 25.18 -15.44 -31.97
CA PRO A 158 26.31 -16.06 -31.32
C PRO A 158 27.44 -15.05 -31.10
N CYS A 159 28.08 -15.20 -29.94
CA CYS A 159 29.49 -14.93 -29.68
C CYS A 159 30.01 -13.50 -29.83
N GLY A 160 30.26 -12.88 -28.68
CA GLY A 160 31.20 -11.77 -28.53
C GLY A 160 31.70 -11.70 -27.09
N GLU A 161 32.44 -12.72 -26.65
CA GLU A 161 33.18 -12.68 -25.39
C GLU A 161 34.36 -11.70 -25.54
N PRO A 162 34.45 -10.61 -24.75
CA PRO A 162 35.60 -9.74 -24.79
C PRO A 162 36.81 -10.40 -24.09
N PRO A 163 38.03 -10.26 -24.64
CA PRO A 163 39.21 -10.90 -24.06
C PRO A 163 39.55 -10.32 -22.68
N LEU A 164 39.81 -11.23 -21.73
CA LEU A 164 40.32 -10.95 -20.40
C LEU A 164 41.71 -10.28 -20.48
N PRO A 165 41.99 -9.25 -19.65
CA PRO A 165 43.34 -8.74 -19.49
C PRO A 165 44.22 -9.78 -18.78
N ALA A 166 45.42 -10.01 -19.31
CA ALA A 166 46.42 -10.89 -18.71
C ALA A 166 46.90 -10.36 -17.34
N PRO A 167 47.08 -11.23 -16.33
CA PRO A 167 47.72 -10.88 -15.06
C PRO A 167 49.27 -10.89 -15.17
N PRO A 168 49.98 -10.39 -14.15
CA PRO A 168 50.88 -9.22 -14.16
C PRO A 168 52.18 -9.33 -14.95
#